data_AF-A0A944XA97-F1
#
_entry.id   AF-A0A944XA97-F1
#
_cell.length_a   1.000
_cell.length_b   1.000
_cell.length_c   1.000
_cell.angle_alpha   90.00
_cell.angle_beta   90.00
_cell.angle_gamma   90.00
#
_symmetry.space_group_name_H-M   'P 1'
#
loop_
_entity.id
_entity.type
_entity.pdbx_description
1 polymer ?
#
loop_
_entity_poly.entity_id
_entity_poly.type
_entity_poly.pdbx_seq_one_letter_code
_entity_poly.pdbx_strand_id
1 'polypeptide(L)' 'MDAARARAMADRTGATVYTRLEDALADAEVDAVDIMLPHALHEAAAVLAFKAARISVIRGIIASLVCRVQA' A
#
# COMPACT_ATOMS: atom_id res chain seq x y z
N MET A 1 -7.55 -7.80 6.76
CA MET A 1 -6.35 -7.06 7.21
C MET A 1 -6.11 -7.38 8.67
N ASP A 2 -4.87 -7.63 9.09
CA ASP A 2 -4.52 -7.78 10.51
C ASP A 2 -4.24 -6.39 11.10
N ALA A 3 -5.17 -5.90 11.93
CA ALA A 3 -5.10 -4.56 12.49
C ALA A 3 -3.89 -4.35 13.42
N ALA A 4 -3.45 -5.39 14.13
CA ALA A 4 -2.32 -5.30 15.05
C ALA A 4 -0.99 -5.14 14.28
N ARG A 5 -0.82 -5.90 13.20
CA ARG A 5 0.36 -5.76 12.33
C ARG A 5 0.41 -4.41 11.62
N ALA A 6 -0.74 -3.94 11.13
CA ALA A 6 -0.84 -2.65 10.48
C ALA A 6 -0.48 -1.51 11.44
N ARG A 7 -0.99 -1.56 12.68
CA ARG A 7 -0.68 -0.56 13.70
C ARG A 7 0.80 -0.58 14.09
N ALA A 8 1.38 -1.77 14.31
CA ALA A 8 2.79 -1.89 14.62
C ALA A 8 3.70 -1.33 13.52
N MET A 9 3.29 -1.42 12.25
CA MET A 9 4.04 -0.79 11.16
C MET A 9 3.88 0.73 11.13
N ALA A 10 2.66 1.24 11.32
CA ALA A 10 2.43 2.67 11.43
C ALA A 10 3.22 3.31 12.57
N ASP A 11 3.26 2.67 13.74
CA ASP A 11 4.04 3.16 14.89
C ASP A 11 5.55 3.19 14.58
N ARG A 12 6.04 2.32 13.68
CA ARG A 12 7.46 2.26 13.27
C ARG A 12 7.83 3.24 12.17
N THR A 13 6.90 3.57 11.26
CA THR A 13 7.20 4.36 10.06
C THR A 13 6.54 5.73 10.04
N GLY A 14 5.59 5.99 10.93
CA GLY A 14 4.71 7.16 10.88
C GLY A 14 3.67 7.09 9.75
N ALA A 15 3.50 5.93 9.10
CA ALA A 15 2.60 5.78 7.97
C ALA A 15 1.12 5.75 8.39
N THR A 16 0.27 6.29 7.52
CA THR A 16 -1.19 6.17 7.65
C THR A 16 -1.64 4.74 7.38
N VAL A 17 -2.51 4.20 8.25
CA VAL A 17 -3.12 2.88 8.07
C VAL A 17 -4.43 3.01 7.32
N TYR A 18 -4.56 2.29 6.21
CA TYR A 18 -5.81 2.16 5.47
C TYR A 18 -6.35 0.74 5.62
N THR A 19 -7.67 0.60 5.75
CA THR A 19 -8.34 -0.69 5.83
C THR A 19 -8.71 -1.27 4.46
N ARG A 20 -8.66 -0.44 3.41
CA ARG A 20 -8.94 -0.79 2.02
C ARG A 20 -7.87 -0.18 1.12
N LEU A 21 -7.52 -0.87 0.04
CA LEU A 21 -6.50 -0.40 -0.91
C LEU A 21 -6.99 0.82 -1.68
N GLU A 22 -8.29 0.86 -2.00
CA GLU A 22 -8.93 1.92 -2.76
C GLU A 22 -8.89 3.25 -2.01
N ASP A 23 -9.00 3.22 -0.67
CA ASP A 23 -8.91 4.42 0.17
C ASP A 23 -7.49 5.00 0.11
N ALA A 24 -6.45 4.15 0.10
CA ALA A 24 -5.07 4.58 -0.05
C ALA A 24 -4.76 5.13 -1.46
N LEU A 25 -5.38 4.55 -2.49
CA LEU A 25 -5.23 5.02 -3.88
C LEU A 25 -6.00 6.31 -4.16
N ALA A 26 -7.08 6.58 -3.43
CA ALA A 26 -7.84 7.82 -3.53
C ALA A 26 -7.17 8.99 -2.78
N ASP A 27 -6.26 8.70 -1.86
CA ASP A 27 -5.54 9.70 -1.10
C ASP A 27 -4.58 10.48 -2.02
N ALA A 28 -4.73 11.80 -2.05
CA ALA A 28 -3.95 12.70 -2.88
C ALA A 28 -2.48 12.82 -2.41
N GLU A 29 -2.17 12.46 -1.16
CA GLU A 29 -0.80 12.49 -0.61
C GLU A 29 0.05 11.26 -1.00
N VAL A 30 -0.53 10.31 -1.74
CA VAL A 30 0.13 9.06 -2.12
C VAL A 30 0.57 9.13 -3.59
N ASP A 31 1.85 9.27 -3.91
CA ASP A 31 2.26 9.33 -5.34
C ASP A 31 2.49 7.94 -5.97
N ALA A 32 2.88 6.98 -5.14
CA ALA A 32 3.27 5.64 -5.56
C ALA A 32 2.86 4.60 -4.53
N VAL A 33 2.72 3.35 -4.97
CA VAL A 33 2.38 2.22 -4.10
C VAL A 33 3.39 1.08 -4.26
N ASP A 34 3.86 0.54 -3.13
CA ASP A 34 4.60 -0.71 -3.07
C ASP A 34 3.65 -1.85 -2.70
N ILE A 35 3.47 -2.81 -3.60
CA ILE A 35 2.55 -3.93 -3.41
C ILE A 35 3.32 -5.12 -2.85
N MET A 36 3.17 -5.32 -1.53
CA MET A 36 3.78 -6.43 -0.80
C MET A 36 2.76 -7.47 -0.34
N LEU A 37 1.81 -7.82 -1.21
CA LEU A 37 0.78 -8.81 -0.94
C LEU A 37 1.28 -10.24 -1.25
N PRO A 38 0.53 -11.31 -0.93
CA PRO A 38 0.76 -12.61 -1.54
C PRO A 38 0.68 -12.53 -3.07
N HIS A 39 1.51 -13.32 -3.77
CA HIS A 39 1.63 -13.27 -5.24
C HIS A 39 0.28 -13.34 -5.98
N ALA A 40 -0.64 -14.18 -5.50
CA ALA A 40 -1.99 -14.33 -6.07
C ALA A 40 -2.82 -13.04 -6.06
N LEU A 41 -2.47 -12.05 -5.23
CA LEU A 41 -3.17 -10.77 -5.11
C LEU A 41 -2.45 -9.62 -5.82
N HIS A 42 -1.25 -9.85 -6.37
CA HIS A 42 -0.46 -8.80 -7.03
C HIS A 42 -1.16 -8.25 -8.26
N GLU A 43 -1.73 -9.12 -9.09
CA GLU A 43 -2.38 -8.72 -10.34
C GLU A 43 -3.56 -7.77 -10.07
N ALA A 44 -4.48 -8.19 -9.20
CA ALA A 44 -5.65 -7.38 -8.86
C ALA A 44 -5.27 -6.02 -8.25
N ALA A 45 -4.29 -6.00 -7.33
CA ALA A 45 -3.82 -4.77 -6.71
C ALA A 45 -3.08 -3.85 -7.71
N ALA A 46 -2.27 -4.40 -8.61
CA ALA A 46 -1.56 -3.63 -9.63
C ALA A 46 -2.53 -3.01 -10.63
N VAL A 47 -3.54 -3.76 -11.08
CA VAL A 47 -4.60 -3.23 -11.97
C VAL A 47 -5.33 -2.05 -11.32
N LEU A 48 -5.63 -2.12 -10.02
CA LEU A 48 -6.24 -1.01 -9.29
C LEU A 48 -5.32 0.21 -9.23
N ALA A 49 -4.04 0.01 -8.93
CA ALA A 49 -3.04 1.08 -8.88
C ALA A 49 -2.86 1.78 -10.24
N PHE A 50 -2.79 1.00 -11.33
CA PHE A 50 -2.69 1.55 -12.68
C PHE A 50 -3.95 2.32 -13.09
N LYS A 51 -5.14 1.86 -12.71
CA LYS A 51 -6.40 2.60 -12.93
C LYS A 51 -6.43 3.94 -12.17
N ALA A 52 -5.78 4.01 -11.01
CA ALA A 52 -5.62 5.24 -10.24
C ALA A 52 -4.47 6.14 -10.74
N ALA A 53 -3.82 5.79 -11.87
CA ALA A 53 -2.66 6.49 -12.42
C ALA A 53 -1.45 6.59 -11.46
N ARG A 54 -1.30 5.65 -10.53
CA ARG A 54 -0.18 5.59 -9.57
C ARG A 54 0.94 4.68 -10.07
N ILE A 55 2.18 5.01 -9.74
CA ILE A 55 3.35 4.19 -10.08
C ILE A 55 3.43 3.01 -9.10
N SER A 56 3.40 1.77 -9.60
CA SER A 56 3.49 0.57 -8.78
C SER A 56 4.88 -0.06 -8.85
N VAL A 57 5.45 -0.39 -7.69
CA VAL A 57 6.64 -1.26 -7.57
C VAL A 57 6.21 -2.56 -6.90
N ILE A 58 6.66 -3.70 -7.44
CA ILE A 58 6.33 -5.04 -6.92
C ILE A 58 7.60 -5.64 -6.33
N ARG A 59 7.68 -5.79 -5.00
CA ARG A 59 8.76 -6.52 -4.31
C ARG A 59 8.21 -7.68 -3.48
N GLY A 60 9.01 -8.73 -3.33
CA GLY A 60 8.61 -10.03 -2.78
C GLY A 60 8.02 -10.02 -1.35
N ILE A 61 7.25 -11.08 -1.09
CA ILE A 61 6.34 -11.37 0.04
C ILE A 61 6.84 -10.90 1.43
N ILE A 62 6.39 -9.74 1.93
CA ILE A 62 6.14 -9.44 3.36
C ILE A 62 5.14 -8.27 3.46
N ALA A 63 3.96 -8.48 4.05
CA ALA A 63 2.91 -7.47 4.15
C ALA A 63 3.31 -6.21 4.95
N SER A 64 3.32 -5.05 4.29
CA SER A 64 2.92 -3.74 4.82
C SER A 64 2.83 -2.73 3.67
N LEU A 65 1.69 -2.03 3.53
CA LEU A 65 1.59 -0.87 2.63
C LEU A 65 2.35 0.28 3.31
N VAL A 66 3.57 0.54 2.87
CA VAL A 66 4.35 1.70 3.30
C VAL A 66 4.12 2.81 2.27
N CYS A 67 3.27 3.78 2.61
CA CYS A 67 3.31 5.07 1.91
C CYS A 67 4.49 5.87 2.47
N ARG A 68 5.51 6.14 1.65
CA ARG A 68 6.48 7.20 1.97
C ARG A 68 5.96 8.48 1.32
N VAL A 69 5.54 9.41 2.17
CA VAL A 69 5.42 10.82 1.84
C VAL A 69 6.81 11.30 1.43
N GLN A 70 7.01 11.67 0.17
CA GLN A 70 8.12 12.56 -0.19
C GLN A 70 7.56 13.99 -0.11
N ALA A 71 8.12 14.77 0.80
CA ALA A 71 7.87 16.20 0.93
C ALA A 71 8.42 16.98 -0.28
#